data_AF-M9LHB9-F1
#
_entry.id   AF-M9LHB9-F1
#
_cell.length_a   1.000
_cell.length_b   1.000
_cell.length_c   1.000
_cell.angle_alpha   90.00
_cell.angle_beta   90.00
_cell.angle_gamma   90.00
#
_symmetry.space_group_name_H-M   'P 1'
#
loop_
_entity.id
_entity.type
_entity.pdbx_description
1 polymer ?
#
loop_
_entity_poly.entity_id
_entity_poly.type
_entity_poly.pdbx_seq_one_letter_code
_entity_poly.pdbx_strand_id
1 'polypeptide(L)'
;MEKERSGLRIRSDKDVNIVLKRAFVHFAKWLRCHYHFPKRVPVYVKKSYYIISRSKEQVSATFFGPFDKQYEPYIRIATGDFYDLEKEHGRRDAILLTLQSLAHELQHYYQWLDDEEFLEDEAEEGAGELIREYIEDKFEEFWSSLDG
;
A
#
# COMPACT_ATOMS: atom_id res chain seq x y z
N MET A 1 6.60 -7.46 29.63
CA MET A 1 6.63 -7.52 28.16
C MET A 1 5.69 -6.45 27.65
N GLU A 2 6.21 -5.39 27.02
CA GLU A 2 5.34 -4.53 26.22
C GLU A 2 4.71 -5.40 25.13
N LYS A 3 3.40 -5.28 24.96
CA LYS A 3 2.67 -6.06 23.96
C LYS A 3 3.07 -5.52 22.60
N GLU A 4 3.74 -6.35 21.79
CA GLU A 4 4.06 -5.97 20.40
C GLU A 4 2.79 -5.54 19.68
N ARG A 5 2.86 -4.40 19.00
CA ARG A 5 1.72 -3.82 18.29
C ARG A 5 1.61 -4.54 16.95
N SER A 6 0.40 -4.95 16.58
CA SER A 6 0.10 -5.65 15.33
C SER A 6 -0.83 -4.84 14.42
N GLY A 7 -0.99 -5.28 13.18
CA GLY A 7 -1.98 -4.77 12.23
C GLY A 7 -1.48 -3.76 11.20
N LEU A 8 -2.30 -3.53 10.17
CA LEU A 8 -2.09 -2.53 9.11
C LEU A 8 -2.86 -1.24 9.40
N ARG A 9 -2.20 -0.08 9.40
CA ARG A 9 -2.83 1.22 9.74
C ARG A 9 -2.61 2.29 8.68
N ILE A 10 -3.70 2.73 8.04
CA ILE A 10 -3.68 3.83 7.07
C ILE A 10 -3.64 5.20 7.77
N ARG A 11 -2.77 6.09 7.28
CA ARG A 11 -2.61 7.49 7.67
C ARG A 11 -2.51 8.33 6.42
N SER A 12 -3.53 9.14 6.12
CA SER A 12 -3.52 9.96 4.90
C SER A 12 -3.30 11.43 5.23
N ASP A 13 -2.54 12.12 4.39
CA ASP A 13 -2.45 13.58 4.43
C ASP A 13 -3.83 14.21 4.14
N LYS A 14 -4.04 15.45 4.61
CA LYS A 14 -5.34 16.14 4.51
C LYS A 14 -5.82 16.29 3.06
N ASP A 15 -4.91 16.55 2.12
CA ASP A 15 -5.27 16.90 0.74
C ASP A 15 -5.18 15.73 -0.25
N VAL A 16 -4.99 14.49 0.22
CA VAL A 16 -5.10 13.30 -0.64
C VAL A 16 -6.53 13.17 -1.17
N ASN A 17 -6.67 12.77 -2.43
CA ASN A 17 -7.96 12.55 -3.09
C ASN A 17 -8.87 11.65 -2.23
N ILE A 18 -10.12 12.07 -2.03
CA ILE A 18 -11.05 11.38 -1.12
C ILE A 18 -11.34 9.94 -1.56
N VAL A 19 -11.37 9.67 -2.86
CA VAL A 19 -11.57 8.31 -3.39
C VAL A 19 -10.40 7.42 -3.05
N LEU A 20 -9.16 7.91 -3.17
CA LEU A 20 -7.99 7.15 -2.74
C LEU A 20 -7.99 6.89 -1.24
N LYS A 21 -8.38 7.86 -0.40
CA LYS A 21 -8.52 7.64 1.05
C LYS A 21 -9.51 6.51 1.34
N ARG A 22 -10.67 6.51 0.67
CA ARG A 22 -11.68 5.44 0.79
C ARG A 22 -11.11 4.10 0.30
N ALA A 23 -10.44 4.09 -0.85
CA ALA A 23 -9.83 2.89 -1.44
C ALA A 23 -8.79 2.25 -0.51
N PHE A 24 -7.82 3.02 -0.01
CA PHE A 24 -6.82 2.52 0.92
C PHE A 24 -7.44 1.99 2.22
N VAL A 25 -8.44 2.66 2.77
CA VAL A 25 -9.12 2.18 3.99
C VAL A 25 -9.88 0.90 3.73
N HIS A 26 -10.57 0.79 2.58
CA HIS A 26 -11.30 -0.40 2.19
C HIS A 26 -10.37 -1.59 1.97
N PHE A 27 -9.33 -1.39 1.15
CA PHE A 27 -8.30 -2.39 0.89
C PHE A 27 -7.59 -2.84 2.17
N ALA A 28 -7.24 -1.91 3.06
CA ALA A 28 -6.62 -2.27 4.34
C ALA A 28 -7.57 -3.05 5.26
N LYS A 29 -8.89 -2.87 5.17
CA LYS A 29 -9.86 -3.72 5.89
C LYS A 29 -9.85 -5.13 5.33
N TRP A 30 -9.90 -5.26 4.01
CA TRP A 30 -9.82 -6.54 3.32
C TRP A 30 -8.52 -7.29 3.66
N LEU A 31 -7.38 -6.62 3.55
CA LEU A 31 -6.06 -7.17 3.90
C LEU A 31 -6.02 -7.71 5.33
N ARG A 32 -6.56 -6.98 6.31
CA ARG A 32 -6.58 -7.44 7.72
C ARG A 32 -7.46 -8.66 7.96
N CYS A 33 -8.38 -8.99 7.05
CA CYS A 33 -9.20 -10.20 7.14
C CYS A 33 -8.52 -11.42 6.50
N HIS A 34 -7.63 -11.21 5.53
CA HIS A 34 -7.04 -12.27 4.71
C HIS A 34 -5.57 -12.54 5.06
N TYR A 35 -4.86 -11.54 5.58
CA TYR A 35 -3.42 -11.59 5.81
C TYR A 35 -3.08 -11.29 7.28
N HIS A 36 -1.97 -11.88 7.74
CA HIS A 36 -1.49 -11.71 9.10
C HIS A 36 -0.46 -10.58 9.21
N PHE A 37 -0.68 -9.65 10.13
CA PHE A 37 0.23 -8.53 10.39
C PHE A 37 0.81 -8.61 11.81
N PRO A 38 1.81 -9.48 12.05
CA PRO A 38 2.34 -9.72 13.39
C PRO A 38 3.00 -8.47 13.98
N LYS A 39 3.67 -7.66 13.14
CA LYS A 39 4.18 -6.35 13.50
C LYS A 39 3.34 -5.26 12.85
N ARG A 40 3.09 -4.19 13.60
CA ARG A 40 2.26 -3.11 13.10
C ARG A 40 3.00 -2.36 11.99
N VAL A 41 2.32 -2.18 10.86
CA VAL A 41 2.82 -1.39 9.72
C VAL A 41 1.90 -0.19 9.46
N PRO A 42 2.33 1.04 9.79
CA PRO A 42 1.69 2.26 9.34
C PRO A 42 1.95 2.51 7.86
N VAL A 43 0.90 2.82 7.11
CA VAL A 43 0.97 3.26 5.71
C VAL A 43 0.64 4.74 5.65
N TYR A 44 1.59 5.55 5.22
CA TYR A 44 1.43 6.98 5.03
C TYR A 44 1.09 7.30 3.58
N VAL A 45 -0.18 7.65 3.33
CA VAL A 45 -0.66 8.07 2.01
C VAL A 45 -0.41 9.57 1.87
N LYS A 46 0.46 9.94 0.94
CA LYS A 46 1.02 11.28 0.77
C LYS A 46 0.42 12.00 -0.42
N LYS A 47 0.17 13.30 -0.27
CA LYS A 47 -0.30 14.15 -1.37
C LYS A 47 0.79 14.49 -2.40
N SER A 48 2.04 14.17 -2.12
CA SER A 48 3.16 14.48 -3.00
C SER A 48 3.09 13.63 -4.26
N TYR A 49 3.60 14.17 -5.37
CA TYR A 49 3.69 13.47 -6.65
C TYR A 49 4.66 12.29 -6.60
N TYR A 50 5.73 12.42 -5.82
CA TYR A 50 6.73 11.38 -5.59
C TYR A 50 7.14 11.36 -4.13
N ILE A 51 7.79 10.27 -3.74
CA ILE A 51 8.58 10.12 -2.52
C ILE A 51 10.06 10.17 -2.91
N ILE A 52 10.87 10.83 -2.08
CA ILE A 52 12.32 10.74 -2.21
C ILE A 52 12.79 9.53 -1.40
N SER A 53 13.35 8.55 -2.10
CA SER A 53 13.93 7.35 -1.51
C SER A 53 15.25 7.66 -0.78
N ARG A 54 15.83 6.66 -0.09
CA ARG A 54 17.16 6.81 0.53
C ARG A 54 18.28 6.95 -0.50
N SER A 55 18.11 6.38 -1.70
CA SER A 55 18.99 6.55 -2.87
C SER A 55 18.83 7.91 -3.57
N LYS A 56 17.92 8.77 -3.08
CA LYS A 56 17.56 10.09 -3.67
C LYS A 56 16.81 9.99 -5.00
N GLU A 57 16.19 8.85 -5.28
CA GLU A 57 15.33 8.66 -6.44
C GLU A 57 13.90 9.10 -6.15
N GLN A 58 13.19 9.50 -7.21
CA GLN A 58 11.76 9.80 -7.15
C GLN A 58 10.99 8.50 -7.42
N VAL A 59 10.22 8.06 -6.43
CA VAL A 59 9.48 6.80 -6.48
C VAL A 59 8.03 7.00 -6.05
N SER A 60 7.13 6.13 -6.51
CA SER A 60 5.70 6.14 -6.14
C SER A 60 5.46 5.60 -4.72
N ALA A 61 6.35 4.73 -4.22
CA ALA A 61 6.22 4.09 -2.93
C ALA A 61 7.58 3.80 -2.29
N THR A 62 7.59 3.59 -0.97
CA THR A 62 8.74 3.03 -0.26
C THR A 62 8.30 2.23 0.95
N PHE A 63 8.90 1.07 1.17
CA PHE A 63 8.95 0.37 2.44
C PHE A 63 10.22 0.74 3.24
N PHE A 64 10.07 0.82 4.55
CA PHE A 64 11.18 0.91 5.50
C PHE A 64 11.07 -0.20 6.54
N GLY A 65 11.93 -1.21 6.40
CA GLY A 65 12.15 -2.25 7.40
C GLY A 65 13.41 -1.95 8.23
N PRO A 66 13.30 -1.67 9.55
CA PRO A 66 14.46 -1.47 10.40
C PRO A 66 15.22 -2.79 10.62
N PHE A 67 16.55 -2.70 10.80
CA PHE A 67 17.37 -3.88 11.15
C PHE A 67 16.97 -4.46 12.51
N ASP A 68 16.77 -3.60 13.50
CA ASP A 68 16.24 -3.99 14.80
C ASP A 68 14.70 -4.06 14.75
N LYS A 69 14.16 -5.27 14.87
CA LYS A 69 12.72 -5.59 14.82
C LYS A 69 11.91 -5.05 16.01
N GLN A 70 12.56 -4.44 17.01
CA GLN A 70 11.87 -3.71 18.07
C GLN A 70 11.28 -2.40 17.56
N TYR A 71 11.85 -1.82 16.49
CA TYR A 71 11.30 -0.64 15.85
C TYR A 71 10.22 -1.03 14.83
N GLU A 72 9.20 -0.17 14.71
CA GLU A 72 8.11 -0.41 13.77
C GLU A 72 8.56 -0.09 12.33
N PRO A 73 8.24 -0.98 11.36
CA PRO A 73 8.39 -0.66 9.96
C PRO A 73 7.32 0.35 9.52
N TYR A 74 7.47 0.94 8.34
CA TYR A 74 6.40 1.74 7.74
C TYR A 74 6.46 1.74 6.22
N ILE A 75 5.34 2.08 5.60
CA ILE A 75 5.20 2.27 4.15
C ILE A 75 4.80 3.72 3.88
N ARG A 76 5.30 4.29 2.78
CA ARG A 76 4.85 5.59 2.26
C ARG A 76 4.42 5.39 0.81
N ILE A 77 3.28 5.97 0.44
CA ILE A 77 2.77 5.95 -0.95
C ILE A 77 2.50 7.39 -1.38
N ALA A 78 3.07 7.82 -2.50
CA ALA A 78 2.74 9.06 -3.19
C ALA A 78 1.47 8.87 -4.01
N THR A 79 0.61 9.88 -4.04
CA THR A 79 -0.64 9.86 -4.81
C THR A 79 -0.89 11.16 -5.56
N GLY A 80 0.13 12.01 -5.71
CA GLY A 80 -0.01 13.32 -6.36
C GLY A 80 -0.17 13.22 -7.87
N ASP A 81 0.19 12.09 -8.46
CA ASP A 81 0.05 11.71 -9.87
C ASP A 81 -1.32 11.10 -10.20
N PHE A 82 -2.20 10.92 -9.22
CA PHE A 82 -3.48 10.23 -9.41
C PHE A 82 -4.34 10.81 -10.53
N TYR A 83 -4.35 12.13 -10.71
CA TYR A 83 -5.11 12.76 -11.79
C TYR A 83 -4.53 12.48 -13.18
N ASP A 84 -3.22 12.32 -13.28
CA ASP A 84 -2.55 11.96 -14.53
C ASP A 84 -2.82 10.50 -14.86
N LEU A 85 -2.72 9.60 -13.87
CA LEU A 85 -3.13 8.19 -14.01
C LEU A 85 -4.60 8.05 -14.42
N GLU A 86 -5.50 8.84 -13.82
CA GLU A 86 -6.93 8.82 -14.16
C GLU A 86 -7.17 9.26 -15.60
N LYS A 87 -6.39 10.22 -16.11
CA LYS A 87 -6.48 10.68 -17.50
C LYS A 87 -5.92 9.64 -18.49
N GLU A 88 -4.86 8.92 -18.11
CA GLU A 88 -4.16 7.98 -18.98
C GLU A 88 -4.87 6.61 -19.05
N HIS A 89 -5.29 6.08 -17.90
CA HIS A 89 -5.81 4.71 -17.77
C HIS A 89 -7.29 4.65 -17.39
N GLY A 90 -7.89 5.79 -17.06
CA GLY A 90 -9.22 5.84 -16.46
C GLY A 90 -9.19 5.63 -14.95
N ARG A 91 -10.23 6.11 -14.29
CA ARG A 91 -10.30 6.20 -12.82
C ARG A 91 -10.17 4.85 -12.10
N ARG A 92 -10.80 3.81 -12.65
CA ARG A 92 -10.78 2.46 -12.07
C ARG A 92 -9.35 1.94 -11.97
N ASP A 93 -8.62 2.00 -13.09
CA ASP A 93 -7.28 1.46 -13.18
C ASP A 93 -6.27 2.35 -12.43
N ALA A 94 -6.47 3.67 -12.43
CA ALA A 94 -5.68 4.59 -11.60
C ALA A 94 -5.75 4.26 -10.10
N ILE A 95 -6.94 3.87 -9.60
CA ILE A 95 -7.08 3.41 -8.21
C ILE A 95 -6.31 2.11 -8.00
N LEU A 96 -6.48 1.13 -8.89
CA LEU A 96 -5.82 -0.18 -8.77
C LEU A 96 -4.29 -0.06 -8.82
N LEU A 97 -3.74 0.74 -9.74
CA LEU A 97 -2.29 1.01 -9.83
C LEU A 97 -1.75 1.64 -8.53
N THR A 98 -2.51 2.56 -7.94
CA THR A 98 -2.15 3.19 -6.65
C THR A 98 -2.19 2.16 -5.50
N LEU A 99 -3.14 1.22 -5.51
CA LEU A 99 -3.21 0.14 -4.52
C LEU A 99 -2.14 -0.93 -4.75
N GLN A 100 -1.77 -1.21 -6.00
CA GLN A 100 -0.68 -2.12 -6.38
C GLN A 100 0.65 -1.63 -5.81
N SER A 101 0.88 -0.31 -5.80
CA SER A 101 2.05 0.27 -5.12
C SER A 101 2.09 -0.08 -3.62
N LEU A 102 0.95 -0.15 -2.93
CA LEU A 102 0.93 -0.66 -1.54
C LEU A 102 1.12 -2.17 -1.48
N ALA A 103 0.54 -2.93 -2.40
CA ALA A 103 0.70 -4.39 -2.44
C ALA A 103 2.17 -4.79 -2.63
N HIS A 104 2.90 -4.09 -3.51
CA HIS A 104 4.33 -4.27 -3.73
C HIS A 104 5.13 -4.07 -2.44
N GLU A 105 4.93 -2.94 -1.75
CA GLU A 105 5.64 -2.66 -0.49
C GLU A 105 5.23 -3.60 0.65
N LEU A 106 4.06 -4.22 0.56
CA LEU A 106 3.65 -5.27 1.50
C LEU A 106 4.41 -6.58 1.27
N GLN A 107 4.82 -6.90 0.05
CA GLN A 107 5.69 -8.05 -0.21
C GLN A 107 7.05 -7.84 0.46
N HIS A 108 7.64 -6.65 0.34
CA HIS A 108 8.85 -6.32 1.09
C HIS A 108 8.67 -6.35 2.61
N TYR A 109 7.47 -6.02 3.11
CA TYR A 109 7.16 -6.18 4.52
C TYR A 109 7.21 -7.65 4.96
N TYR A 110 6.71 -8.59 4.15
CA TYR A 110 6.78 -10.02 4.44
C TYR A 110 8.20 -10.58 4.29
N GLN A 111 8.91 -10.25 3.21
CA GLN A 111 10.34 -10.57 3.06
C GLN A 111 11.14 -10.06 4.26
N TRP A 112 10.84 -8.84 4.73
CA TRP A 112 11.45 -8.32 5.95
C TRP A 112 11.06 -9.14 7.18
N LEU A 113 9.79 -9.53 7.38
CA LEU A 113 9.42 -10.36 8.54
C LEU A 113 10.20 -11.68 8.59
N ASP A 114 10.45 -12.27 7.43
CA ASP A 114 11.06 -13.59 7.28
C ASP A 114 12.61 -13.51 7.13
N ASP A 115 13.19 -12.32 7.30
CA ASP A 115 14.63 -12.04 7.18
C ASP A 115 15.22 -12.43 5.81
N GLU A 116 14.41 -12.30 4.76
CA GLU A 116 14.75 -12.55 3.37
C GLU A 116 15.35 -11.31 2.69
N GLU A 117 15.99 -11.53 1.54
CA GLU A 117 16.42 -10.44 0.66
C GLU A 117 15.21 -9.75 0.02
N PHE A 118 15.35 -8.46 -0.28
CA PHE A 118 14.30 -7.72 -0.99
C PHE A 118 14.41 -7.98 -2.48
N LEU A 119 13.59 -8.91 -2.96
CA LEU A 119 13.55 -9.32 -4.36
C LEU A 119 12.39 -8.60 -5.06
N GLU A 120 12.75 -7.68 -5.97
CA GLU A 120 11.80 -6.83 -6.71
C GLU A 120 10.86 -7.63 -7.63
N ASP A 121 11.38 -8.67 -8.30
CA ASP A 121 10.57 -9.50 -9.20
C ASP A 121 9.48 -10.27 -8.43
N GLU A 122 9.82 -10.82 -7.26
CA GLU A 122 8.85 -11.48 -6.38
C GLU A 122 7.85 -10.49 -5.79
N ALA A 123 8.30 -9.29 -5.42
CA ALA A 123 7.45 -8.23 -4.91
C ALA A 123 6.43 -7.78 -5.97
N GLU A 124 6.85 -7.66 -7.23
CA GLU A 124 5.97 -7.28 -8.34
C GLU A 124 4.96 -8.40 -8.68
N GLU A 125 5.40 -9.65 -8.75
CA GLU A 125 4.52 -10.80 -9.00
C GLU A 125 3.48 -10.94 -7.88
N GLY A 126 3.92 -10.96 -6.63
CA GLY A 126 3.05 -11.07 -5.46
C GLY A 126 2.09 -9.88 -5.30
N ALA A 127 2.52 -8.67 -5.67
CA ALA A 127 1.62 -7.52 -5.72
C ALA A 127 0.49 -7.71 -6.73
N GLY A 128 0.83 -8.20 -7.93
CA GLY A 128 -0.13 -8.50 -8.98
C GLY A 128 -1.15 -9.56 -8.56
N GLU A 129 -0.69 -10.65 -7.94
CA GLU A 129 -1.57 -11.70 -7.41
C GLU A 129 -2.53 -11.17 -6.34
N LEU A 130 -1.99 -10.44 -5.35
CA LEU A 130 -2.79 -9.86 -4.26
C LEU A 130 -3.84 -8.88 -4.79
N ILE A 131 -3.51 -8.07 -5.80
CA ILE A 131 -4.48 -7.16 -6.43
C ILE A 131 -5.56 -7.96 -7.17
N ARG A 132 -5.23 -9.05 -7.87
CA ARG A 132 -6.24 -9.92 -8.51
C ARG A 132 -7.19 -10.52 -7.48
N GLU A 133 -6.68 -11.04 -6.36
CA GLU A 133 -7.52 -11.56 -5.27
C GLU A 133 -8.47 -10.50 -4.72
N TYR A 134 -7.96 -9.29 -4.49
CA TYR A 134 -8.80 -8.18 -4.03
C TYR A 134 -9.86 -7.79 -5.07
N ILE A 135 -9.53 -7.84 -6.37
CA ILE A 135 -10.48 -7.60 -7.45
C ILE A 135 -11.62 -8.62 -7.40
N GLU A 136 -11.29 -9.89 -7.30
CA GLU A 136 -12.23 -11.01 -7.31
C GLU A 136 -13.15 -11.03 -6.08
N ASP A 137 -12.67 -10.58 -4.91
CA ASP A 137 -13.46 -10.60 -3.67
C ASP A 137 -14.21 -9.29 -3.39
N LYS A 138 -13.50 -8.15 -3.36
CA LYS A 138 -14.02 -6.91 -2.72
C LYS A 138 -13.90 -5.63 -3.51
N PHE A 139 -13.06 -5.56 -4.55
CA PHE A 139 -12.89 -4.32 -5.28
C PHE A 139 -14.14 -3.89 -6.03
N GLU A 140 -14.86 -4.81 -6.69
CA GLU A 140 -16.04 -4.46 -7.49
C GLU A 140 -17.20 -3.94 -6.62
N GLU A 141 -17.32 -4.45 -5.39
CA GLU A 141 -18.21 -3.89 -4.35
C GLU A 141 -17.81 -2.44 -4.01
N PHE A 142 -16.52 -2.21 -3.75
CA PHE A 142 -16.00 -0.87 -3.49
C PHE A 142 -16.21 0.08 -4.67
N TRP A 143 -15.90 -0.36 -5.88
CA TRP A 143 -15.99 0.42 -7.11
C TRP A 143 -17.43 0.87 -7.35
N SER A 144 -18.39 -0.06 -7.25
CA SER A 144 -19.82 0.23 -7.37
C SER A 144 -20.32 1.23 -6.31
N SER A 145 -19.67 1.28 -5.13
CA SER A 145 -20.02 2.23 -4.05
C SER A 145 -19.54 3.67 -4.29
N LEU A 146 -18.80 3.94 -5.36
CA LEU A 146 -18.34 5.28 -5.71
C LEU A 146 -19.36 6.07 -6.54
N ASP A 147 -20.27 5.36 -7.23
CA ASP A 147 -21.29 5.94 -8.11
C ASP A 147 -22.67 6.12 -7.41
N GLY A 148 -22.76 5.69 -6.14
CA GLY A 148 -23.96 5.82 -5.29
C GLY A 148 -23.97 7.03 -4.37
#